data_AF-A0A3N2M436-F1
#
_entry.id   AF-A0A3N2M436-F1
#
_cell.length_a   1.000
_cell.length_b   1.000
_cell.length_c   1.000
_cell.angle_alpha   90.00
_cell.angle_beta   90.00
_cell.angle_gamma   90.00
#
_symmetry.space_group_name_H-M   'P 1'
#
loop_
_entity.id
_entity.type
_entity.pdbx_description
1 polymer ?
#
loop_
_entity_poly.entity_id
_entity_poly.type
_entity_poly.pdbx_seq_one_letter_code
_entity_poly.pdbx_strand_id
1 'polypeptide(L)'
;MPDKKSITIKIRVDSQTHTKMQSGADRYTDGNLSAFVRCATLKYNEEPVTDRDNPRMIALIKSAIKLIERTGTNTNQVAKHINEQQKMNPYSLRAADLLPFGQFCEGTEKIRQMLTYLYNMIISGK
;
A
#
# COMPACT_ATOMS: atom_id res chain seq x y z
N MET A 1 -29.43 3.69 8.44
CA MET A 1 -28.15 2.99 8.68
C MET A 1 -28.46 1.51 8.83
N PRO A 2 -27.80 0.59 8.12
CA PRO A 2 -28.09 -0.82 8.29
C PRO A 2 -27.58 -1.25 9.68
N ASP A 3 -28.45 -1.85 10.49
CA ASP A 3 -28.10 -2.38 11.80
C ASP A 3 -26.94 -3.37 11.67
N LYS A 4 -25.82 -3.07 12.32
CA LYS A 4 -24.68 -3.98 12.38
C LYS A 4 -25.09 -5.20 13.22
N LYS A 5 -25.45 -6.30 12.56
CA LYS A 5 -25.61 -7.60 13.22
C LYS A 5 -24.26 -8.06 13.77
N SER A 6 -24.14 -8.12 15.10
CA SER A 6 -22.98 -8.69 15.78
C SER A 6 -23.22 -10.18 16.07
N ILE A 7 -22.32 -11.04 15.58
CA ILE A 7 -22.33 -12.48 15.88
C ILE A 7 -21.19 -12.76 16.87
N THR A 8 -21.49 -13.48 17.95
CA THR A 8 -20.48 -13.89 18.94
C THR A 8 -20.20 -15.38 18.79
N ILE A 9 -18.93 -15.75 18.63
CA ILE A 9 -18.47 -17.13 18.51
C ILE A 9 -17.57 -17.44 19.70
N LYS A 10 -17.84 -18.52 20.44
CA LYS A 10 -17.02 -18.99 21.55
C LYS A 10 -16.10 -20.11 21.09
N ILE A 11 -14.80 -19.96 21.34
CA ILE A 11 -13.77 -20.94 20.96
C ILE A 11 -13.08 -21.39 22.24
N ARG A 12 -12.90 -22.71 22.40
CA ARG A 12 -12.09 -23.28 23.47
C ARG A 12 -10.70 -23.56 22.92
N VAL A 13 -9.68 -23.11 23.64
CA VAL A 13 -8.27 -23.34 23.34
C VAL A 13 -7.55 -23.71 24.63
N ASP A 14 -6.43 -24.42 24.51
CA ASP A 14 -5.57 -24.70 25.66
C ASP A 14 -4.85 -23.41 26.13
N SER A 15 -4.29 -23.46 27.34
CA SER A 15 -3.65 -22.30 27.97
C SER A 15 -2.42 -21.79 27.20
N GLN A 16 -1.65 -22.70 26.57
CA GLN A 16 -0.48 -22.32 25.80
C GLN A 16 -0.90 -21.57 24.53
N THR A 17 -1.89 -22.08 23.82
CA THR A 17 -2.46 -21.43 22.63
C THR A 17 -3.09 -20.09 22.98
N HIS A 18 -3.86 -20.01 24.08
CA HIS A 18 -4.43 -18.75 24.56
C HIS A 18 -3.35 -17.69 24.80
N THR A 19 -2.25 -18.07 25.48
CA THR A 19 -1.15 -17.15 25.78
C THR A 19 -0.47 -16.62 24.52
N LYS A 20 -0.25 -17.50 23.52
CA LYS A 20 0.28 -17.09 22.21
C LYS A 20 -0.67 -16.15 21.47
N MET A 21 -1.97 -16.43 21.50
CA MET A 21 -2.99 -15.56 20.90
C MET A 21 -3.02 -14.19 21.58
N GLN A 22 -2.94 -14.16 22.92
CA GLN A 22 -2.91 -12.91 23.68
C GLN A 22 -1.67 -12.09 23.34
N SER A 23 -0.48 -12.70 23.33
CA SER A 23 0.75 -12.01 22.94
C SER A 23 0.68 -11.45 21.51
N GLY A 24 0.06 -12.18 20.58
CA GLY A 24 -0.22 -11.68 19.23
C GLY A 24 -1.18 -10.49 19.24
N ALA A 25 -2.25 -10.55 20.04
CA ALA A 25 -3.21 -9.47 20.16
C ALA A 25 -2.59 -8.20 20.77
N ASP A 26 -1.74 -8.35 21.80
CA ASP A 26 -1.02 -7.25 22.43
C ASP A 26 -0.09 -6.56 21.43
N ARG A 27 0.55 -7.34 20.55
CA ARG A 27 1.50 -6.82 19.56
C ARG A 27 0.83 -6.14 18.36
N TYR A 28 -0.30 -6.65 17.89
CA TYR A 28 -0.85 -6.27 16.58
C TYR A 28 -2.22 -5.59 16.63
N THR A 29 -2.92 -5.66 17.77
CA THR A 29 -4.30 -5.17 17.91
C THR A 29 -4.58 -4.56 19.29
N ASP A 30 -3.56 -3.99 19.94
CA ASP A 30 -3.67 -3.32 21.25
C ASP A 30 -4.39 -4.17 22.31
N GLY A 31 -4.10 -5.48 22.33
CA GLY A 31 -4.68 -6.45 23.27
C GLY A 31 -6.08 -6.95 22.90
N ASN A 32 -6.67 -6.48 21.79
CA ASN A 32 -8.01 -6.91 21.36
C ASN A 32 -8.00 -8.29 20.68
N LEU A 33 -8.20 -9.34 21.49
CA LEU A 33 -8.19 -10.73 21.03
C LEU A 33 -9.21 -10.99 19.90
N SER A 34 -10.39 -10.40 19.95
CA SER A 34 -11.41 -10.57 18.91
C SER A 34 -11.03 -9.90 17.59
N ALA A 35 -10.33 -8.76 17.63
CA ALA A 35 -9.78 -8.12 16.42
C ALA A 35 -8.65 -8.98 15.84
N PHE A 36 -7.75 -9.48 16.69
CA PHE A 36 -6.65 -10.35 16.30
C PHE A 36 -7.14 -11.60 15.57
N VAL A 37 -8.09 -12.34 16.16
CA VAL A 37 -8.66 -13.55 15.56
C VAL A 37 -9.35 -13.28 14.23
N ARG A 38 -10.12 -12.18 14.12
CA ARG A 38 -10.77 -11.79 12.85
C ARG A 38 -9.76 -11.49 11.75
N CYS A 39 -8.70 -10.76 12.05
CA CYS A 39 -7.66 -10.45 11.09
C CYS A 39 -6.88 -11.69 10.64
N ALA A 40 -6.64 -12.65 11.55
CA ALA A 40 -5.98 -13.91 11.22
C ALA A 40 -6.87 -14.82 10.36
N THR A 41 -8.17 -14.93 10.68
CA THR A 41 -9.12 -15.77 9.92
C THR A 41 -9.41 -15.23 8.53
N LEU A 42 -9.37 -13.91 8.31
CA LEU A 42 -9.47 -13.31 6.98
C LEU A 42 -8.29 -13.64 6.06
N LYS A 43 -7.17 -14.12 6.61
CA LYS A 43 -5.97 -14.52 5.84
C LYS A 43 -5.84 -16.04 5.63
N TYR A 44 -6.75 -16.85 6.17
CA TYR A 44 -6.66 -18.31 6.02
C TYR A 44 -7.22 -18.74 4.65
N ASN A 45 -6.41 -18.57 3.60
CA ASN A 45 -6.46 -19.46 2.45
C ASN A 45 -5.61 -20.68 2.82
N GLU A 46 -6.09 -21.89 2.60
CA GLU A 46 -5.50 -23.18 3.00
C GLU A 46 -4.07 -23.46 2.50
N GLU A 47 -3.40 -22.49 1.88
CA GLU A 47 -2.01 -22.59 1.49
C GLU A 47 -1.09 -22.35 2.70
N PRO A 48 -0.14 -23.24 2.97
CA PRO A 48 0.86 -23.00 4.00
C PRO A 48 1.64 -21.74 3.62
N VAL A 49 1.51 -20.68 4.42
CA VAL A 49 2.29 -19.45 4.26
C VAL A 49 3.74 -19.76 4.64
N THR A 50 4.48 -20.33 3.68
CA THR A 50 5.93 -20.40 3.72
C THR A 50 6.47 -19.13 3.09
N ASP A 51 6.35 -17.99 3.78
CA ASP A 51 7.44 -17.01 3.69
C ASP A 51 7.42 -16.01 4.84
N ARG A 52 8.61 -15.52 5.16
CA ARG A 52 8.87 -14.46 6.12
C ARG A 52 8.34 -13.14 5.55
N ASP A 53 7.03 -12.96 5.45
CA ASP A 53 6.44 -11.72 4.97
C ASP A 53 6.80 -10.59 5.93
N ASN A 54 7.65 -9.65 5.48
CA ASN A 54 7.84 -8.37 6.14
C ASN A 54 6.65 -7.48 5.74
N PRO A 55 5.59 -7.34 6.57
CA PRO A 55 4.37 -6.64 6.18
C PRO A 55 4.64 -5.16 5.86
N ARG A 56 5.69 -4.58 6.45
CA ARG A 56 6.14 -3.22 6.15
C ARG A 56 6.72 -3.15 4.72
N MET A 57 7.54 -4.11 4.32
CA MET A 57 8.10 -4.18 2.97
C MET A 57 6.97 -4.31 1.93
N ILE A 58 6.02 -5.21 2.15
CA ILE A 58 4.88 -5.41 1.24
C ILE A 58 4.03 -4.14 1.12
N ALA A 59 3.72 -3.48 2.24
CA ALA A 59 2.96 -2.24 2.23
C ALA A 59 3.70 -1.11 1.48
N LEU A 60 5.03 -1.05 1.61
CA LEU A 60 5.84 -0.03 0.98
C LEU A 60 6.02 -0.29 -0.53
N ILE A 61 6.15 -1.55 -0.95
CA ILE A 61 6.09 -1.96 -2.37
C ILE A 61 4.75 -1.56 -2.99
N LYS A 62 3.63 -1.93 -2.35
CA LYS A 62 2.29 -1.58 -2.84
C LYS A 62 2.10 -0.06 -2.96
N SER A 63 2.60 0.69 -1.99
CA SER A 63 2.53 2.16 -2.00
C SER A 63 3.38 2.77 -3.11
N ALA A 64 4.58 2.23 -3.35
CA ALA A 64 5.46 2.68 -4.43
C ALA A 64 4.81 2.43 -5.81
N ILE A 65 4.28 1.22 -6.04
CA ILE A 65 3.57 0.87 -7.28
C ILE A 65 2.42 1.84 -7.56
N LYS A 66 1.56 2.07 -6.55
CA LYS A 66 0.43 2.99 -6.69
C LYS A 66 0.86 4.43 -7.03
N LEU A 67 1.97 4.89 -6.45
CA LEU A 67 2.50 6.23 -6.73
C LEU A 67 3.10 6.31 -8.14
N ILE A 68 3.78 5.25 -8.59
CA ILE A 68 4.29 5.11 -9.97
C ILE A 68 3.14 5.17 -10.97
N GLU A 69 2.09 4.37 -10.78
CA GLU A 69 0.91 4.33 -11.66
C GLU A 69 0.23 5.69 -11.77
N ARG A 70 0.01 6.36 -10.62
CA ARG A 70 -0.61 7.68 -10.58
C ARG A 70 0.25 8.73 -11.28
N THR A 71 1.56 8.74 -11.03
CA THR A 71 2.49 9.69 -11.65
C THR A 71 2.54 9.46 -13.16
N GLY A 72 2.68 8.21 -13.60
CA GLY A 72 2.68 7.85 -15.03
C GLY A 72 1.38 8.23 -15.74
N THR A 73 0.23 7.97 -15.11
CA THR A 73 -1.09 8.33 -15.67
C THR A 73 -1.23 9.84 -15.84
N ASN A 74 -0.87 10.62 -14.82
CA ASN A 74 -0.97 12.08 -14.86
C ASN A 74 -0.01 12.67 -15.91
N THR A 75 1.23 12.20 -15.96
CA THR A 75 2.21 12.62 -16.98
C THR A 75 1.71 12.35 -18.38
N ASN A 76 1.18 11.15 -18.63
CA ASN A 76 0.66 10.77 -19.94
C ASN A 76 -0.55 11.62 -20.35
N GLN A 77 -1.45 11.94 -19.40
CA GLN A 77 -2.58 12.82 -19.68
C GLN A 77 -2.14 14.23 -20.08
N VAL A 78 -1.18 14.82 -19.36
CA VAL A 78 -0.65 16.14 -19.69
C VAL A 78 0.06 16.14 -21.04
N ALA A 79 0.91 15.14 -21.30
CA ALA A 79 1.58 15.00 -22.60
C ALA A 79 0.58 14.86 -23.76
N LYS A 80 -0.47 14.04 -23.57
CA LYS A 80 -1.53 13.88 -24.56
C LYS A 80 -2.28 15.19 -24.81
N HIS A 81 -2.63 15.91 -23.74
CA HIS A 81 -3.29 17.20 -23.84
C HIS A 81 -2.46 18.23 -24.62
N ILE A 82 -1.17 18.35 -24.31
CA ILE A 82 -0.25 19.23 -25.03
C ILE A 82 -0.19 18.84 -26.52
N ASN A 83 -0.04 17.54 -26.82
CA ASN A 83 0.02 17.05 -28.19
C ASN A 83 -1.27 17.37 -28.97
N GLU A 84 -2.44 17.21 -28.35
CA GLU A 84 -3.73 17.55 -28.97
C GLU A 84 -3.85 19.05 -29.22
N GLN A 85 -3.44 19.90 -28.28
CA GLN A 85 -3.40 21.35 -28.47
C GLN A 85 -2.48 21.76 -29.62
N GLN A 86 -1.26 21.20 -29.69
CA GLN A 86 -0.29 21.52 -30.76
C GLN A 86 -0.75 21.06 -32.14
N LYS A 87 -1.52 19.96 -32.24
CA LYS A 87 -2.13 19.52 -33.50
C LYS A 87 -3.15 20.52 -34.04
N MET A 88 -3.95 21.10 -33.15
CA MET A 88 -5.00 22.06 -33.51
C MET A 88 -4.44 23.46 -33.77
N ASN A 89 -3.43 23.87 -33.00
CA ASN A 89 -2.77 25.16 -33.14
C ASN A 89 -1.25 25.01 -32.87
N PRO A 90 -0.43 24.83 -33.93
CA PRO A 90 1.01 24.83 -33.81
C PRO A 90 1.44 26.17 -33.18
N TYR A 91 2.32 26.15 -32.17
CA TYR A 91 2.75 27.33 -31.39
C TYR A 91 1.82 27.77 -30.24
N SER A 92 0.78 27.00 -29.90
CA SER A 92 -0.07 27.30 -28.72
C SER A 92 0.56 26.95 -27.36
N LEU A 93 1.79 26.42 -27.34
CA LEU A 93 2.42 25.92 -26.11
C LEU A 93 2.80 27.09 -25.22
N ARG A 94 2.33 27.07 -23.97
CA ARG A 94 2.67 28.09 -22.97
C ARG A 94 3.44 27.45 -21.82
N ALA A 95 4.21 28.28 -21.11
CA ALA A 95 4.90 27.85 -19.89
C ALA A 95 3.94 27.25 -18.85
N ALA A 96 2.69 27.75 -18.78
CA ALA A 96 1.66 27.21 -17.88
C ALA A 96 1.29 25.76 -18.17
N ASP A 97 1.37 25.32 -19.43
CA ASP A 97 1.05 23.94 -19.81
C ASP A 97 2.15 22.96 -19.33
N LEU A 98 3.34 23.47 -19.01
CA LEU A 98 4.46 22.71 -18.43
C LEU A 98 4.48 22.72 -16.89
N LEU A 99 3.66 23.55 -16.24
CA LEU A 99 3.56 23.65 -14.78
C LEU A 99 3.36 22.28 -14.08
N PRO A 100 2.53 21.35 -14.61
CA PRO A 100 2.33 20.04 -13.98
C PRO A 100 3.61 19.19 -13.89
N PHE A 101 4.60 19.40 -14.76
CA PHE A 101 5.85 18.63 -14.75
C PHE A 101 6.68 18.88 -13.50
N GLY A 102 6.58 20.05 -12.87
CA GLY A 102 7.20 20.30 -11.56
C GLY A 102 6.68 19.36 -10.47
N GLN A 103 5.36 19.12 -10.46
CA GLN A 103 4.73 18.17 -9.52
C GLN A 103 5.14 16.72 -9.83
N PHE A 104 5.39 16.38 -11.09
CA PHE A 104 5.89 15.06 -11.46
C PHE A 104 7.32 14.83 -10.99
N CYS A 105 8.17 15.87 -10.99
CA CYS A 105 9.52 15.79 -10.43
C CYS A 105 9.50 15.45 -8.93
N GLU A 106 8.64 16.10 -8.15
CA GLU A 106 8.46 15.79 -6.72
C GLU A 106 7.95 14.35 -6.51
N GLY A 107 6.97 13.93 -7.30
CA GLY A 107 6.45 12.56 -7.28
C GLY A 107 7.53 11.52 -7.61
N THR A 108 8.34 11.79 -8.62
CA THR A 108 9.45 10.93 -9.06
C THR A 108 10.54 10.82 -8.01
N GLU A 109 10.90 11.94 -7.36
CA GLU A 109 11.88 11.94 -6.29
C GLU A 109 11.40 11.14 -5.07
N LYS A 110 10.11 11.25 -4.73
CA LYS A 110 9.51 10.44 -3.67
C LYS A 110 9.50 8.95 -4.01
N ILE A 111 9.18 8.59 -5.26
CA ILE A 111 9.28 7.20 -5.75
C ILE A 111 10.72 6.70 -5.62
N ARG A 112 11.71 7.49 -6.05
CA ARG A 112 13.13 7.15 -5.95
C ARG A 112 13.52 6.84 -4.51
N GLN A 113 13.16 7.70 -3.56
CA GLN A 113 13.43 7.49 -2.13
C GLN A 113 12.79 6.21 -1.59
N MET A 114 11.53 5.94 -1.96
CA MET A 114 10.84 4.70 -1.56
C MET A 114 11.53 3.46 -2.12
N LEU A 115 11.95 3.48 -3.39
CA LEU A 115 12.65 2.37 -4.02
C LEU A 115 14.06 2.17 -3.44
N THR A 116 14.79 3.24 -3.15
CA THR A 116 16.09 3.16 -2.46
C THR A 116 15.93 2.54 -1.07
N TYR A 117 14.89 2.94 -0.33
CA TYR A 117 14.61 2.36 0.99
C TYR A 117 14.26 0.87 0.91
N LEU A 118 13.43 0.47 -0.07
CA LEU A 118 13.11 -0.94 -0.33
C LEU A 118 14.35 -1.76 -0.69
N TYR A 119 15.16 -1.24 -1.60
CA TYR A 119 16.42 -1.85 -1.99
C TYR A 119 17.27 -2.10 -0.75
N ASN A 120 17.49 -1.07 0.07
CA ASN A 120 18.28 -1.18 1.30
C ASN A 120 17.70 -2.20 2.29
N MET A 121 16.38 -2.31 2.43
CA MET A 121 15.76 -3.36 3.26
C MET A 121 16.08 -4.77 2.74
N ILE A 122 15.97 -4.98 1.42
CA ILE A 122 16.21 -6.28 0.77
C ILE A 122 17.67 -6.71 0.95
N ILE A 123 18.64 -5.84 0.64
CA ILE A 123 20.07 -6.17 0.79
C ILE A 123 20.54 -6.22 2.25
N SER A 124 19.89 -5.51 3.17
CA SER A 124 20.28 -5.55 4.60
C SER A 124 19.69 -6.75 5.36
N GLY A 125 18.80 -7.52 4.75
CA GLY A 125 18.13 -8.67 5.40
C GLY A 125 17.27 -8.29 6.62
N LYS A 126 16.85 -7.02 6.73
CA LYS A 126 16.03 -6.45 7.81
C LYS A 126 14.70 -5.91 7.30
#